data_AF-A0A382W3Z6-F1
#
_entry.id   AF-A0A382W3Z6-F1
#
_cell.length_a   1.000
_cell.length_b   1.000
_cell.length_c   1.000
_cell.angle_alpha   90.00
_cell.angle_beta   90.00
_cell.angle_gamma   90.00
#
_symmetry.space_group_name_H-M   'P 1'
#
loop_
_entity.id
_entity.type
_entity.pdbx_description
1 polymer ?
#
loop_
_entity_poly.entity_id
_entity_poly.type
_entity_poly.pdbx_seq_one_letter_code
_entity_poly.pdbx_strand_id
1 'polypeptide(L)' 'MNKLPLVGLLIAGFLMTDSLLSQDHWETAIFADDNWNYIIPSQEPSSDWNTINFDDSDWLNGPGGFGYGDNDDGTTINSG' A
#
# COMPACT_ATOMS: atom_id res chain seq x y z
N MET A 1 25.10 8.56 -52.72
CA MET A 1 24.10 7.89 -51.87
C MET A 1 24.72 7.71 -50.49
N ASN A 2 24.27 8.48 -49.50
CA ASN A 2 24.87 8.50 -48.17
C ASN A 2 24.42 7.26 -47.39
N LYS A 3 25.32 6.30 -47.17
CA LYS A 3 25.02 5.10 -46.38
C LYS A 3 24.89 5.53 -44.91
N LEU A 4 23.71 5.35 -44.31
CA LEU A 4 23.56 5.55 -42.86
C LEU A 4 24.52 4.61 -42.11
N PRO A 5 25.18 5.06 -41.03
CA PRO A 5 26.11 4.23 -40.27
C PRO A 5 25.33 3.14 -39.52
N LEU A 6 25.53 1.89 -39.94
CA LEU A 6 24.90 0.69 -39.36
C LEU A 6 25.10 0.59 -37.84
N VAL A 7 26.22 1.12 -37.33
CA VAL A 7 26.53 1.21 -35.90
C VAL A 7 25.55 2.11 -35.15
N GLY A 8 25.13 3.22 -35.74
CA GLY A 8 24.12 4.10 -35.14
C GLY A 8 22.74 3.43 -35.08
N LEU A 9 22.41 2.59 -36.07
CA LEU A 9 21.18 1.81 -36.09
C LEU A 9 21.18 0.70 -35.03
N LEU A 10 22.34 0.06 -34.81
CA LEU A 10 22.50 -0.98 -33.79
C LEU A 10 22.43 -0.41 -32.37
N ILE A 11 23.02 0.77 -32.12
CA ILE A 11 22.93 1.46 -30.82
C ILE A 11 21.49 1.94 -30.57
N ALA A 12 20.83 2.52 -31.58
CA ALA A 12 19.43 2.92 -31.47
C ALA A 12 18.49 1.71 -31.24
N GLY A 13 18.77 0.56 -31.87
CA GLY A 13 18.03 -0.68 -31.64
C GLY A 13 18.23 -1.26 -30.24
N PHE A 14 19.45 -1.15 -29.68
CA PHE A 14 19.77 -1.62 -28.33
C PHE A 14 19.05 -0.80 -27.24
N LEU A 15 19.03 0.54 -27.39
CA LEU A 15 18.38 1.46 -26.45
C LEU A 15 16.84 1.40 -26.43
N MET A 16 16.21 0.65 -27.36
CA MET A 16 14.75 0.51 -27.47
C MET A 16 14.23 -0.79 -26.84
N THR A 17 15.08 -1.62 -26.24
CA THR A 17 14.69 -2.93 -25.67
C THR A 17 14.30 -2.89 -24.20
N ASP A 18 14.57 -1.78 -23.50
CA ASP A 18 14.35 -1.65 -22.05
C ASP A 18 12.88 -1.44 -21.66
N SER A 19 11.97 -1.22 -22.62
CA SER A 19 10.57 -0.89 -22.39
C SER A 19 9.61 -2.09 -22.29
N LEU A 20 10.10 -3.32 -22.33
CA LEU A 20 9.25 -4.53 -22.43
C LEU A 20 8.91 -5.22 -21.09
N LEU A 21 9.45 -4.76 -19.96
CA LEU A 21 9.12 -5.28 -18.63
C LEU A 21 8.60 -4.15 -17.73
N SER A 22 7.48 -3.54 -18.11
CA SER A 22 6.66 -2.79 -17.15
C SER A 22 6.13 -3.77 -16.10
N GLN A 23 6.10 -3.36 -14.83
CA GLN A 23 5.35 -4.08 -13.79
C GLN A 23 3.90 -4.28 -14.29
N ASP A 24 3.48 -5.52 -14.51
CA ASP A 24 2.14 -5.89 -14.97
C ASP A 24 1.21 -6.26 -13.81
N HIS A 25 1.74 -6.27 -12.59
CA HIS A 25 0.98 -6.43 -11.37
C HIS A 25 1.23 -5.29 -10.38
N TRP A 26 0.27 -5.13 -9.49
CA TRP A 26 0.42 -4.30 -8.30
C TRP A 26 0.91 -5.19 -7.15
N GLU A 27 1.83 -4.68 -6.36
CA GLU A 27 2.28 -5.30 -5.11
C GLU A 27 1.91 -4.36 -3.98
N THR A 28 1.40 -4.93 -2.89
CA THR A 28 1.23 -4.18 -1.65
C THR A 28 1.82 -4.98 -0.49
N ALA A 29 2.40 -4.27 0.47
CA ALA A 29 2.79 -4.88 1.73
C ALA A 29 1.57 -5.04 2.67
N ILE A 30 0.51 -4.24 2.46
CA ILE A 30 -0.67 -4.17 3.31
C ILE A 30 -1.91 -3.98 2.43
N PHE A 31 -2.94 -4.79 2.63
CA PHE A 31 -4.24 -4.67 1.96
C PHE A 31 -5.20 -3.77 2.73
N ALA A 32 -6.19 -3.22 2.04
CA ALA A 32 -7.19 -2.33 2.65
C ALA A 32 -8.04 -3.06 3.70
N ASP A 33 -8.19 -4.37 3.58
CA ASP A 33 -8.97 -5.27 4.43
C ASP A 33 -8.09 -6.12 5.38
N ASP A 34 -6.79 -5.85 5.47
CA ASP A 34 -5.94 -6.47 6.49
C ASP A 34 -6.46 -6.16 7.89
N ASN A 35 -6.24 -7.07 8.84
CA ASN A 35 -6.63 -6.87 10.23
C ASN A 35 -5.69 -5.88 10.93
N TRP A 36 -6.29 -4.91 11.61
CA TRP A 36 -5.62 -3.90 12.43
C TRP A 36 -6.00 -4.06 13.89
N ASN A 37 -5.03 -3.85 14.78
CA ASN A 37 -5.33 -3.54 16.17
C ASN A 37 -5.76 -2.06 16.24
N TYR A 38 -6.88 -1.78 16.93
CA TYR A 38 -7.46 -0.44 17.00
C TYR A 38 -8.15 -0.17 18.34
N ILE A 39 -8.30 1.11 18.65
CA ILE A 39 -9.15 1.61 19.74
C ILE A 39 -10.08 2.70 19.20
N ILE A 40 -11.19 2.91 19.90
CA ILE A 40 -12.05 4.09 19.73
C ILE A 40 -11.71 5.04 20.89
N PRO A 41 -10.75 5.97 20.71
CA PRO A 41 -10.25 6.76 21.82
C PRO A 41 -11.26 7.82 22.26
N SER A 42 -11.56 7.89 23.56
CA SER A 42 -12.26 9.04 24.17
C SER A 42 -11.31 10.17 24.58
N GLN A 43 -10.00 9.93 24.50
CA GLN A 43 -8.91 10.85 24.83
C GLN A 43 -7.64 10.43 24.06
N GLU A 44 -6.63 11.29 24.01
CA GLU A 44 -5.35 10.97 23.35
C GLU A 44 -4.75 9.68 23.93
N PRO A 45 -4.34 8.71 23.06
CA PRO A 45 -3.62 7.52 23.51
C PRO A 45 -2.27 7.87 24.16
N SER A 46 -1.64 6.92 24.83
CA SER A 46 -0.30 7.14 25.38
C SER A 46 0.68 7.54 24.28
N SER A 47 1.60 8.47 24.55
CA SER A 47 2.47 9.04 23.51
C SER A 47 3.42 8.03 22.83
N ASP A 48 3.55 6.83 23.39
CA ASP A 48 4.37 5.72 22.92
C ASP A 48 3.60 4.66 22.10
N TRP A 49 2.31 4.86 21.82
CA TRP A 49 1.47 3.91 21.07
C TRP A 49 2.04 3.49 19.71
N ASN A 50 2.85 4.36 19.09
CA ASN A 50 3.45 4.16 17.77
C ASN A 50 4.86 3.55 17.80
N THR A 51 5.32 3.07 18.95
CA THR A 51 6.65 2.46 19.09
C THR A 51 6.60 0.95 18.87
N ILE A 52 7.71 0.35 18.42
CA ILE A 52 7.79 -1.09 18.11
C ILE A 52 7.48 -1.98 19.32
N ASN A 53 7.75 -1.50 20.54
CA ASN A 53 7.59 -2.28 21.78
C ASN A 53 6.30 -1.93 22.54
N PHE A 54 5.40 -1.15 21.95
CA PHE A 54 4.11 -0.86 22.57
C PHE A 54 3.29 -2.14 22.70
N ASP A 55 2.63 -2.33 23.85
CA ASP A 55 1.75 -3.45 24.09
C ASP A 55 0.31 -3.05 23.71
N ASP A 56 -0.14 -3.55 22.56
CA ASP A 56 -1.48 -3.33 22.02
C ASP A 56 -2.43 -4.51 22.32
N SER A 57 -2.10 -5.40 23.26
CA SER A 57 -2.91 -6.59 23.57
C SER A 57 -4.32 -6.28 24.07
N ASP A 58 -4.54 -5.08 24.60
CA ASP A 58 -5.86 -4.58 25.03
C ASP A 58 -6.66 -3.90 23.89
N TRP A 59 -6.07 -3.73 22.70
CA TRP A 59 -6.75 -3.13 21.55
C TRP A 59 -7.68 -4.15 20.90
N LEU A 60 -8.75 -3.64 20.27
CA LEU A 60 -9.64 -4.48 19.46
C LEU A 60 -8.93 -4.87 18.17
N ASN A 61 -9.37 -5.95 17.51
CA ASN A 61 -8.83 -6.40 16.23
C ASN A 61 -9.94 -6.55 15.19
N GLY A 62 -9.73 -5.99 13.99
CA GLY A 62 -10.72 -6.05 12.92
C GLY A 62 -10.14 -5.62 11.57
N PRO A 63 -10.77 -6.00 10.44
CA PRO A 63 -10.30 -5.64 9.12
C PRO A 63 -10.40 -4.12 8.89
N GLY A 64 -9.54 -3.59 8.01
CA GLY A 64 -9.65 -2.21 7.57
C GLY A 64 -10.98 -1.91 6.85
N GLY A 65 -11.22 -0.63 6.56
CA GLY A 65 -12.55 -0.14 6.18
C GLY A 65 -13.40 0.15 7.42
N PHE A 66 -12.99 1.15 8.21
CA PHE A 66 -13.70 1.58 9.41
C PHE A 66 -14.80 2.58 9.06
N GLY A 67 -16.01 2.37 9.58
CA GLY A 67 -17.11 3.33 9.41
C GLY A 67 -18.29 3.04 10.32
N TYR A 68 -19.44 3.66 10.03
CA TYR A 68 -20.59 3.73 10.94
C TYR A 68 -21.82 2.94 10.43
N GLY A 69 -21.62 1.95 9.58
CA GLY A 69 -22.64 0.98 9.18
C GLY A 69 -23.44 1.36 7.93
N ASP A 70 -22.81 1.96 6.92
CA ASP A 70 -23.41 2.24 5.60
C ASP A 70 -23.32 1.07 4.61
N ASN A 71 -22.88 -0.10 5.10
CA ASN A 71 -22.84 -1.42 4.43
C ASN A 71 -21.64 -1.69 3.51
N ASP A 72 -20.56 -0.93 3.63
CA ASP A 72 -19.27 -1.25 2.98
C ASP A 72 -18.07 -1.26 3.97
N ASP A 73 -18.34 -1.12 5.26
CA ASP A 73 -17.33 -1.24 6.33
C ASP A 73 -16.84 -2.67 6.51
N GLY A 74 -15.52 -2.85 6.59
CA GLY A 74 -14.93 -4.06 7.16
C GLY A 74 -15.08 -4.10 8.68
N THR A 75 -14.90 -2.95 9.35
CA THR A 75 -15.11 -2.79 10.79
C THR A 75 -16.13 -1.69 11.06
N THR A 76 -17.33 -2.09 11.50
CA THR A 76 -18.39 -1.15 11.90
C THR A 76 -18.18 -0.66 13.34
N ILE A 77 -18.20 0.66 13.50
CA ILE A 77 -18.11 1.37 14.78
C ILE A 77 -19.50 1.78 15.22
N ASN A 78 -19.95 1.27 16.38
CA ASN A 78 -21.31 1.52 16.86
C ASN A 78 -21.56 2.97 17.33
N SER A 79 -20.51 3.68 17.75
CA SER A 79 -20.56 5.08 18.17
C SER A 79 -19.15 5.65 18.31
N GLY A 80 -18.95 6.91 17.87
CA GLY A 80 -17.74 7.69 18.11
C GLY A 80 -17.90 8.71 19.23
#